data_AF-A0ABD5ZU07-F1
#
_entry.id   AF-A0ABD5ZU07-F1
#
_cell.length_a   1.000
_cell.length_b   1.000
_cell.length_c   1.000
_cell.angle_alpha   90.00
_cell.angle_beta   90.00
_cell.angle_gamma   90.00
#
_symmetry.space_group_name_H-M   'P 1'
#
loop_
_entity.id
_entity.type
_entity.pdbx_description
1 polymer ?
#
loop_
_entity_poly.entity_id
_entity_poly.type
_entity_poly.pdbx_seq_one_letter_code
_entity_poly.pdbx_strand_id
1 'polypeptide(L)'
;MTDPLASVRTDGARMALAVVGVLAVVVVGFGVVVGSIRLLLPVVYPLVPSADPTVVAAAVGFTPAAVYGVAVAVVLRRWLVAEA
;
A
#
# COMPACT_ATOMS: atom_id res chain seq x y z
N MET A 1 -29.08 30.38 10.15
CA MET A 1 -27.66 30.62 9.86
C MET A 1 -26.90 29.37 10.25
N THR A 2 -26.40 28.61 9.28
CA THR A 2 -25.54 27.44 9.50
C THR A 2 -24.20 27.90 10.05
N ASP A 3 -23.75 27.34 11.18
CA ASP A 3 -22.50 27.70 11.84
C ASP A 3 -21.31 27.32 10.93
N PRO A 4 -20.58 28.29 10.34
CA PRO A 4 -19.50 28.02 9.41
C PRO A 4 -18.36 27.23 10.08
N LEU A 5 -18.16 27.39 11.39
CA LEU A 5 -17.12 26.69 12.14
C LEU A 5 -17.42 25.19 12.32
N ALA A 6 -18.69 24.81 12.28
CA ALA A 6 -19.09 23.40 12.29
C ALA A 6 -18.67 22.71 10.98
N SER A 7 -18.90 23.36 9.82
CA SER A 7 -18.52 22.81 8.51
C SER A 7 -17.02 22.56 8.38
N VAL A 8 -16.21 23.55 8.78
CA VAL A 8 -14.74 23.50 8.77
C VAL A 8 -14.21 22.36 9.64
N ARG A 9 -14.82 22.10 10.81
CA ARG A 9 -14.44 20.99 11.69
C ARG A 9 -14.73 19.62 11.05
N THR A 10 -15.91 19.46 10.45
CA THR A 10 -16.26 18.21 9.74
C THR A 10 -15.36 17.95 8.54
N ASP A 11 -15.05 18.97 7.75
CA ASP A 11 -14.19 18.82 6.58
C ASP A 11 -12.73 18.56 6.98
N GLY A 12 -12.25 19.24 8.02
CA GLY A 12 -10.94 18.96 8.61
C GLY A 12 -10.83 17.52 9.14
N ALA A 13 -11.86 17.03 9.83
CA ALA A 13 -11.88 15.65 10.34
C ALA A 13 -11.91 14.61 9.20
N ARG A 14 -12.68 14.85 8.13
CA ARG A 14 -12.70 13.99 6.94
C ARG A 14 -11.35 13.95 6.23
N MET A 15 -10.72 15.12 6.07
CA MET A 15 -9.42 15.23 5.42
C MET A 15 -8.33 14.52 6.24
N ALA A 16 -8.34 14.67 7.57
CA ALA A 16 -7.44 13.94 8.46
C ALA A 16 -7.62 12.42 8.36
N LEU A 17 -8.87 11.94 8.35
CA LEU A 17 -9.18 10.52 8.16
C LEU A 17 -8.66 9.98 6.82
N ALA A 18 -8.86 10.74 5.74
CA ALA A 18 -8.36 10.37 4.41
C ALA A 18 -6.82 10.24 4.42
N VAL A 19 -6.12 11.20 5.02
CA VAL A 19 -4.66 11.16 5.14
C VAL A 19 -4.20 9.95 5.96
N VAL A 20 -4.85 9.67 7.09
CA VAL A 20 -4.54 8.49 7.91
C VAL A 20 -4.76 7.19 7.13
N GLY A 21 -5.85 7.10 6.36
CA GLY A 21 -6.12 5.95 5.50
C GLY A 21 -5.03 5.73 4.44
N VAL A 22 -4.60 6.81 3.78
CA VAL A 22 -3.50 6.75 2.80
C VAL A 22 -2.19 6.32 3.46
N LEU A 23 -1.85 6.90 4.61
CA LEU A 23 -0.65 6.54 5.36
C LEU A 23 -0.67 5.06 5.79
N ALA A 24 -1.82 4.56 6.23
CA ALA A 24 -1.96 3.14 6.59
C ALA A 24 -1.69 2.22 5.40
N VAL A 25 -2.24 2.53 4.21
CA VAL A 25 -1.99 1.75 2.98
C VAL A 25 -0.51 1.76 2.61
N VAL A 26 0.16 2.91 2.74
CA VAL A 26 1.60 3.05 2.45
C VAL A 26 2.44 2.24 3.43
N VAL A 27 2.17 2.33 4.74
CA VAL A 27 2.91 1.56 5.77
C VAL A 27 2.77 0.07 5.53
N VAL A 28 1.56 -0.42 5.24
CA VAL A 28 1.33 -1.83 4.93
C VAL A 28 2.05 -2.23 3.65
N GLY A 29 1.96 -1.43 2.59
CA GLY A 29 2.65 -1.70 1.33
C GLY A 29 4.17 -1.79 1.49
N PHE A 30 4.76 -0.89 2.27
CA PHE A 30 6.19 -0.94 2.59
C PHE A 30 6.54 -2.17 3.44
N GLY A 31 5.69 -2.52 4.41
CA GLY A 31 5.82 -3.75 5.18
C GLY A 31 5.82 -5.01 4.30
N VAL A 32 4.98 -5.06 3.27
CA VAL A 32 4.94 -6.15 2.28
C VAL A 32 6.26 -6.23 1.52
N VAL A 33 6.83 -5.11 1.05
CA VAL A 33 8.14 -5.08 0.38
C VAL A 33 9.22 -5.67 1.29
N VAL A 34 9.35 -5.12 2.50
CA VAL A 34 10.40 -5.52 3.45
C VAL A 34 10.24 -6.97 3.87
N GLY A 35 9.03 -7.40 4.20
CA GLY A 35 8.72 -8.77 4.57
C GLY A 35 9.02 -9.75 3.43
N SER A 36 8.65 -9.39 2.20
CA SER A 36 8.89 -10.22 1.02
C SER A 36 10.38 -10.38 0.75
N ILE A 37 11.18 -9.30 0.83
CA ILE A 37 12.64 -9.40 0.70
C ILE A 37 13.22 -10.30 1.79
N ARG A 38 12.83 -10.10 3.04
CA ARG A 38 13.36 -10.90 4.17
C ARG A 38 13.05 -12.39 4.05
N LEU A 39 11.88 -12.74 3.50
CA LEU A 39 11.43 -14.13 3.38
C LEU A 39 11.89 -14.80 2.09
N LEU A 40 11.78 -14.11 0.95
CA LEU A 40 11.98 -14.70 -0.37
C LEU A 40 13.44 -14.61 -0.84
N LEU A 41 14.16 -13.52 -0.53
CA LEU A 41 15.55 -13.37 -0.96
C LEU A 41 16.46 -14.55 -0.56
N PRO A 42 16.44 -15.07 0.69
CA PRO A 42 17.30 -16.20 1.05
C PRO A 42 16.94 -17.50 0.32
N VAL A 43 15.71 -17.64 -0.18
CA VAL A 43 15.23 -18.81 -0.92
C VAL A 43 15.51 -18.69 -2.42
N VAL A 44 15.31 -17.48 -2.98
CA VAL A 44 15.41 -17.22 -4.42
C VAL A 44 16.85 -17.02 -4.86
N TYR A 45 17.68 -16.34 -4.06
CA TYR A 45 19.06 -16.03 -4.43
C TYR A 45 19.92 -17.27 -4.76
N PRO A 46 19.86 -18.38 -4.00
CA PRO A 46 20.57 -19.61 -4.36
C PRO A 46 20.15 -20.22 -5.71
N LEU A 47 18.94 -19.93 -6.19
CA LEU A 47 18.43 -20.45 -7.47
C LEU A 47 18.92 -19.64 -8.68
N VAL A 48 19.35 -18.40 -8.46
CA VAL A 48 19.88 -17.48 -9.48
C VAL A 48 21.17 -16.80 -8.98
N PRO A 49 22.23 -17.57 -8.70
CA PRO A 49 23.45 -17.06 -8.07
C PRO A 49 24.27 -16.12 -8.96
N SER A 50 24.02 -16.12 -10.27
CA SER A 50 24.67 -15.24 -11.24
C SER A 50 23.95 -13.89 -11.43
N ALA A 51 22.78 -13.70 -10.81
CA ALA A 51 22.03 -12.46 -10.91
C ALA A 51 22.51 -11.43 -9.88
N ASP A 52 22.40 -10.14 -10.21
CA ASP A 52 22.70 -9.06 -9.27
C ASP A 52 21.76 -9.15 -8.05
N PRO A 53 22.30 -9.23 -6.82
CA PRO A 53 21.50 -9.31 -5.59
C PRO A 53 20.47 -8.19 -5.47
N THR A 54 20.80 -7.00 -5.96
CA THR A 54 19.95 -5.81 -5.92
C THR A 54 18.73 -5.98 -6.81
N VAL A 55 18.92 -6.56 -8.00
CA VAL A 55 17.84 -6.82 -8.96
C VAL A 55 16.92 -7.92 -8.43
N VAL A 56 17.49 -8.98 -7.85
CA VAL A 56 16.70 -10.05 -7.22
C VAL A 56 15.89 -9.51 -6.04
N ALA A 57 16.51 -8.72 -5.16
CA ALA A 57 15.83 -8.07 -4.04
C ALA A 57 14.70 -7.13 -4.50
N ALA A 58 14.95 -6.35 -5.55
CA ALA A 58 13.93 -5.51 -6.15
C ALA A 58 12.77 -6.35 -6.69
N ALA A 59 13.03 -7.40 -7.48
CA ALA A 59 11.97 -8.26 -8.02
C ALA A 59 11.13 -8.91 -6.91
N VAL A 60 11.76 -9.57 -5.93
CA VAL A 60 11.03 -10.26 -4.85
C VAL A 60 10.33 -9.30 -3.89
N GLY A 61 10.79 -8.05 -3.77
CA GLY A 61 10.14 -7.02 -2.96
C GLY A 61 8.99 -6.31 -3.69
N PHE A 62 9.22 -5.89 -4.94
CA PHE A 62 8.26 -5.11 -5.71
C PHE A 62 7.10 -5.96 -6.23
N THR A 63 7.34 -7.21 -6.64
CA THR A 63 6.27 -8.05 -7.21
C THR A 63 5.12 -8.26 -6.22
N PRO A 64 5.34 -8.68 -4.97
CA PRO A 64 4.26 -8.81 -3.99
C PRO A 64 3.61 -7.47 -3.64
N ALA A 65 4.39 -6.39 -3.56
CA ALA A 65 3.87 -5.06 -3.29
C ALA A 65 2.97 -4.53 -4.43
N ALA A 66 3.32 -4.82 -5.69
CA ALA A 66 2.49 -4.49 -6.84
C ALA A 66 1.16 -5.27 -6.81
N VAL A 67 1.21 -6.56 -6.48
CA VAL A 67 -0.01 -7.38 -6.31
C VAL A 67 -0.89 -6.82 -5.19
N TYR A 68 -0.30 -6.44 -4.06
CA TYR A 68 -1.00 -5.77 -2.97
C TYR A 68 -1.67 -4.47 -3.44
N GLY A 69 -0.92 -3.60 -4.14
CA GLY A 69 -1.46 -2.35 -4.67
C GLY A 69 -2.64 -2.55 -5.62
N VAL A 70 -2.55 -3.54 -6.52
CA VAL A 70 -3.65 -3.91 -7.42
C VAL A 70 -4.85 -4.42 -6.63
N ALA A 71 -4.64 -5.29 -5.63
CA ALA A 71 -5.72 -5.82 -4.81
C ALA A 71 -6.45 -4.69 -4.05
N VAL A 72 -5.71 -3.76 -3.45
CA VAL A 72 -6.28 -2.59 -2.77
C VAL A 72 -7.09 -1.73 -3.75
N ALA A 73 -6.54 -1.45 -4.94
CA ALA A 73 -7.24 -0.67 -5.96
C ALA A 73 -8.55 -1.34 -6.42
N VAL A 74 -8.55 -2.66 -6.61
CA VAL A 74 -9.75 -3.43 -6.98
C VAL A 74 -10.79 -3.39 -5.86
N VAL A 75 -10.37 -3.56 -4.60
CA VAL A 75 -11.28 -3.50 -3.45
C VAL A 75 -11.91 -2.12 -3.33
N LEU A 76 -11.10 -1.05 -3.41
CA LEU A 76 -11.60 0.33 -3.38
C LEU A 76 -12.58 0.60 -4.52
N ARG A 77 -12.24 0.16 -5.74
CA ARG A 77 -13.15 0.29 -6.89
C ARG A 77 -14.49 -0.40 -6.65
N ARG A 78 -14.49 -1.61 -6.09
CA ARG A 78 -15.72 -2.36 -5.80
C ARG A 78 -16.58 -1.67 -4.73
N TRP A 79 -15.96 -1.15 -3.67
CA TRP A 79 -16.65 -0.40 -2.63
C TRP A 79 -17.31 0.86 -3.19
N LEU A 80 -16.55 1.68 -3.91
CA LEU A 80 -17.06 2.93 -4.48
C LEU A 80 -18.18 2.71 -5.51
N VAL A 81 -18.15 1.61 -6.27
CA VAL A 81 -19.20 1.26 -7.23
C VAL A 81 -20.44 0.66 -6.53
N ALA A 82 -20.28 -0.02 -5.40
CA ALA A 82 -21.41 -0.55 -4.64
C ALA A 82 -22.17 0.53 -3.85
N GLU A 83 -21.53 1.67 -3.57
CA GLU A 83 -22.12 2.82 -2.89
C GLU A 83 -22.77 3.84 -3.85
N ALA A 84 -22.60 3.68 -5.16
CA ALA A 84 -23.15 4.54 -6.21
C ALA A 84 -24.45 3.97 -6.82
#